data_AF-A0A5S9ISZ1-F1
#
_entry.id   AF-A0A5S9ISZ1-F1
#
_cell.length_a   1.000
_cell.length_b   1.000
_cell.length_c   1.000
_cell.angle_alpha   90.00
_cell.angle_beta   90.00
_cell.angle_gamma   90.00
#
_symmetry.space_group_name_H-M   'P 1'
#
loop_
_entity.id
_entity.type
_entity.pdbx_description
1 polymer ?
#
loop_
_entity_poly.entity_id
_entity_poly.type
_entity_poly.pdbx_seq_one_letter_code
_entity_poly.pdbx_strand_id
1 'polypeptide(L)'
;MKNFLYLLLVLSSLLMAEDKQKTPENKQPVDIIGIWDQYIYYNKEGKTAYHYAGTFQLTKVKGKYQMKQVGTKLPELINSQGVTEIKFDGKEWTFYSDWGRYGVGFFKLKMKKRNEFEGYSYATDSKRKPTYKLSPNRWIRHEL
;
A
#
# COMPACT_ATOMS: atom_id res chain seq x y z
N MET A 1 -70.72 6.43 37.13
CA MET A 1 -70.82 5.25 36.25
C MET A 1 -69.83 5.39 35.11
N LYS A 2 -69.04 4.34 34.88
CA LYS A 2 -68.44 3.87 33.62
C LYS A 2 -67.57 4.82 32.75
N ASN A 3 -66.29 4.42 32.65
CA ASN A 3 -65.33 4.49 31.55
C ASN A 3 -65.82 4.97 30.17
N PHE A 4 -64.97 5.73 29.47
CA PHE A 4 -64.35 5.40 28.16
C PHE A 4 -63.49 6.62 27.76
N LEU A 5 -62.17 6.61 28.00
CA LEU A 5 -61.14 6.27 27.01
C LEU A 5 -61.49 6.74 25.58
N TYR A 6 -60.94 7.89 25.16
CA TYR A 6 -60.38 8.01 23.81
C TYR A 6 -59.17 8.94 23.80
N LEU A 7 -58.10 8.32 23.31
CA LEU A 7 -56.76 8.78 23.05
C LEU A 7 -56.77 9.74 21.84
N LEU A 8 -56.10 10.89 21.91
CA LEU A 8 -55.51 11.52 20.73
C LEU A 8 -54.36 12.44 21.17
N LEU A 9 -53.18 11.84 21.21
CA LEU A 9 -51.88 12.50 21.18
C LEU A 9 -51.78 13.33 19.90
N VAL A 10 -51.44 14.61 20.02
CA VAL A 10 -50.84 15.36 18.92
C VAL A 10 -49.47 15.85 19.36
N LEU A 11 -48.50 15.43 18.56
CA LEU A 11 -47.07 15.56 18.70
C LEU A 11 -46.63 17.02 18.86
N SER A 12 -45.70 17.25 19.78
CA SER A 12 -44.69 18.31 19.68
C SER A 12 -43.44 17.93 20.47
N SER A 13 -42.92 16.71 20.26
CA SER A 13 -41.56 16.40 20.67
C SER A 13 -40.65 17.01 19.62
N LEU A 14 -40.11 18.18 19.93
CA LEU A 14 -38.95 18.77 19.28
C LEU A 14 -37.80 17.77 19.46
N LEU A 15 -37.68 16.81 18.54
CA LEU A 15 -36.53 15.93 18.44
C LEU A 15 -35.38 16.83 17.96
N MET A 16 -34.65 17.40 18.90
CA MET A 16 -33.30 17.88 18.66
C MET A 16 -32.52 16.65 18.20
N ALA A 17 -32.47 16.45 16.88
CA ALA A 17 -31.47 15.61 16.26
C ALA A 17 -30.14 16.23 16.66
N GLU A 18 -29.52 15.65 17.67
CA GLU A 18 -28.12 15.82 17.97
C GLU A 18 -27.38 15.31 16.74
N ASP A 19 -27.17 16.23 15.79
CA ASP A 19 -26.28 16.04 14.67
C ASP A 19 -24.92 15.77 15.31
N LYS A 20 -24.59 14.49 15.42
CA LYS A 20 -23.25 14.03 15.78
C LYS A 20 -22.36 14.55 14.65
N GLN A 21 -21.91 15.79 14.80
CA GLN A 21 -20.75 16.32 14.11
C GLN A 21 -19.67 15.26 14.28
N LYS A 22 -19.50 14.44 13.24
CA LYS A 22 -18.35 13.55 13.11
C LYS A 22 -17.17 14.46 13.32
N THR A 23 -16.53 14.29 14.48
CA THR A 23 -15.24 14.90 14.78
C THR A 23 -14.39 14.73 13.52
N PRO A 24 -13.81 15.80 12.95
CA PRO A 24 -12.95 15.65 11.81
C PRO A 24 -11.88 14.65 12.22
N GLU A 25 -11.93 13.48 11.59
CA GLU A 25 -10.96 12.41 11.79
C GLU A 25 -9.60 13.08 11.73
N ASN A 26 -8.85 13.04 12.84
CA ASN A 26 -7.55 13.68 12.96
C ASN A 26 -6.62 12.97 11.96
N LYS A 27 -6.69 13.38 10.69
CA LYS A 27 -5.89 12.87 9.58
C LYS A 27 -4.51 13.43 9.82
N GLN A 28 -3.74 12.71 10.64
CA GLN A 28 -2.33 12.97 10.80
C GLN A 28 -1.68 13.10 9.41
N PRO A 29 -0.70 14.01 9.25
CA PRO A 29 -0.02 14.18 7.98
C PRO A 29 0.58 12.84 7.53
N VAL A 30 0.20 12.42 6.33
CA VAL A 30 0.77 11.26 5.65
C VAL A 30 1.91 11.77 4.80
N ASP A 31 3.14 11.52 5.23
CA ASP A 31 4.32 11.92 4.46
C ASP A 31 4.47 10.98 3.27
N ILE A 32 4.21 11.49 2.07
CA ILE A 32 4.50 10.75 0.83
C ILE A 32 6.02 10.80 0.61
N ILE A 33 6.65 9.63 0.68
CA ILE A 33 8.10 9.48 0.49
C ILE A 33 8.45 9.36 -0.99
N GLY A 34 7.55 8.77 -1.78
CA GLY A 34 7.71 8.67 -3.23
C GLY A 34 6.61 7.87 -3.88
N ILE A 35 6.46 8.09 -5.17
CA ILE A 35 5.62 7.28 -6.06
C ILE A 35 6.56 6.50 -6.98
N TRP A 36 6.28 5.23 -7.21
CA TRP A 36 7.19 4.31 -7.87
C TRP A 36 6.46 3.39 -8.83
N ASP A 37 6.94 3.29 -10.06
CA ASP A 37 6.49 2.25 -10.99
C ASP A 37 7.38 1.03 -10.88
N GLN A 38 6.77 -0.15 -10.72
CA GLN A 38 7.46 -1.43 -10.73
C GLN A 38 7.29 -2.11 -12.08
N TYR A 39 8.37 -2.72 -12.56
CA TYR A 39 8.39 -3.62 -13.70
C TYR A 39 9.08 -4.92 -13.31
N ILE A 40 8.52 -6.05 -13.71
CA ILE A 40 9.03 -7.39 -13.42
C ILE A 40 9.45 -8.03 -14.73
N TYR A 41 10.65 -8.60 -14.77
CA TYR A 41 11.14 -9.32 -15.94
C TYR A 41 10.67 -10.78 -15.90
N TYR A 42 9.79 -11.17 -16.83
CA TYR A 42 9.33 -12.53 -16.98
C TYR A 42 8.93 -12.80 -18.44
N ASN A 43 8.68 -14.07 -18.79
CA ASN A 43 8.12 -14.42 -20.09
C ASN A 43 6.60 -14.33 -20.02
N LYS A 44 6.02 -13.43 -20.81
CA LYS A 44 4.58 -13.35 -21.01
C LYS A 44 4.29 -13.56 -22.48
N GLU A 45 3.44 -14.53 -22.81
CA GLU A 45 2.97 -14.78 -24.18
C GLU A 45 4.13 -14.98 -25.18
N GLY A 46 5.18 -15.70 -24.76
CA GLY A 46 6.34 -16.00 -25.59
C GLY A 46 7.35 -14.84 -25.72
N LYS A 47 7.12 -13.70 -25.07
CA LYS A 47 8.04 -12.56 -25.05
C LYS A 47 8.64 -12.40 -23.66
N THR A 48 9.97 -12.48 -23.59
CA THR A 48 10.70 -12.21 -22.35
C THR A 48 11.08 -10.73 -22.30
N ALA A 49 10.41 -9.97 -21.44
CA ALA A 49 10.64 -8.53 -21.29
C ALA A 49 10.30 -8.06 -19.87
N TYR A 50 10.60 -6.79 -19.59
CA TYR A 50 10.03 -6.10 -18.43
C TYR A 50 8.56 -5.80 -18.68
N HIS A 51 7.69 -6.32 -17.83
CA HIS A 51 6.28 -6.03 -17.85
C HIS A 51 5.92 -5.15 -16.65
N TYR A 52 5.08 -4.17 -16.91
CA TYR A 52 4.61 -3.24 -15.89
C TYR A 52 3.75 -3.96 -14.86
N ALA A 53 4.11 -3.81 -13.58
CA ALA A 53 3.46 -4.48 -12.46
C ALA A 53 2.49 -3.58 -11.68
N GLY A 54 2.78 -2.27 -11.64
CA GLY A 54 1.90 -1.27 -11.02
C GLY A 54 2.67 -0.06 -10.48
N THR A 55 1.91 0.97 -10.13
CA THR A 55 2.41 2.16 -9.41
C THR A 55 2.15 1.99 -7.92
N PHE A 56 3.17 2.27 -7.12
CA PHE A 56 3.17 2.15 -5.68
C PHE A 56 3.54 3.48 -5.04
N GLN A 57 2.72 3.93 -4.09
CA GLN A 57 3.01 5.07 -3.25
C GLN A 57 3.60 4.57 -1.93
N LEU A 58 4.83 5.00 -1.63
CA LEU A 58 5.47 4.76 -0.34
C LEU A 58 5.17 5.95 0.58
N THR A 59 4.56 5.67 1.73
CA THR A 59 4.20 6.67 2.74
C THR A 59 4.82 6.31 4.09
N LYS A 60 5.11 7.31 4.92
CA LYS A 60 5.49 7.12 6.32
C LYS A 60 4.36 7.60 7.23
N VAL A 61 3.82 6.70 8.03
CA VAL A 61 2.71 6.96 8.96
C VAL A 61 3.11 6.48 10.35
N LYS A 62 3.15 7.39 11.34
CA LYS A 62 3.57 7.09 12.72
C LYS A 62 4.92 6.35 12.80
N GLY A 63 5.89 6.78 11.99
CA GLY A 63 7.23 6.17 11.93
C GLY A 63 7.31 4.85 11.15
N LYS A 64 6.19 4.29 10.70
CA LYS A 64 6.13 3.04 9.91
C LYS A 64 5.99 3.34 8.43
N TYR A 65 6.73 2.59 7.60
CA TYR A 65 6.62 2.70 6.15
C TYR A 65 5.54 1.77 5.63
N GLN A 66 4.72 2.28 4.72
CA GLN A 66 3.63 1.56 4.08
C GLN A 66 3.72 1.80 2.58
N MET A 67 3.48 0.75 1.80
CA MET A 67 3.44 0.85 0.35
C MET A 67 2.05 0.48 -0.12
N LYS A 68 1.39 1.40 -0.80
CA LYS A 68 0.05 1.21 -1.35
C LYS A 68 0.12 1.22 -2.86
N GLN A 69 -0.53 0.26 -3.51
CA GLN A 69 -0.71 0.34 -4.95
C GLN A 69 -1.74 1.43 -5.29
N VAL A 70 -1.35 2.38 -6.14
CA VAL A 70 -2.17 3.53 -6.54
C VAL A 70 -2.47 3.56 -8.04
N GLY A 71 -1.72 2.79 -8.84
CA GLY A 71 -1.93 2.61 -10.29
C GLY A 71 -2.43 1.20 -10.66
N THR A 72 -2.36 0.84 -11.95
CA THR A 72 -2.92 -0.39 -12.54
C THR A 72 -2.82 -1.60 -11.64
N LYS A 73 -3.98 -2.19 -11.32
CA LYS A 73 -4.10 -3.42 -10.54
C LYS A 73 -3.82 -4.61 -11.44
N LEU A 74 -2.64 -5.21 -11.35
CA LEU A 74 -2.55 -6.63 -11.67
C LEU A 74 -3.34 -7.39 -10.59
N PRO A 75 -4.40 -8.15 -10.94
CA PRO A 75 -5.26 -8.81 -9.94
C PRO A 75 -4.50 -9.72 -8.98
N GLU A 76 -3.34 -10.21 -9.41
CA GLU A 76 -2.50 -11.15 -8.67
C GLU A 76 -1.51 -10.46 -7.72
N LEU A 77 -1.15 -9.21 -7.98
CA LEU A 77 -0.27 -8.41 -7.11
C LEU A 77 -1.13 -7.51 -6.23
N ILE A 78 -1.81 -8.14 -5.27
CA ILE A 78 -2.67 -7.42 -4.33
C ILE A 78 -1.79 -6.74 -3.28
N ASN A 79 -1.98 -5.42 -3.14
CA ASN A 79 -1.55 -4.53 -2.07
C ASN A 79 -0.47 -5.08 -1.12
N SER A 80 0.76 -4.57 -1.28
CA SER A 80 1.77 -4.69 -0.22
C SER A 80 1.14 -4.27 1.12
N GLN A 81 1.24 -5.15 2.13
CA GLN A 81 0.71 -4.90 3.47
C GLN A 81 1.62 -3.97 4.26
N GLY A 82 2.90 -3.88 3.88
CA GLY A 82 3.88 -3.03 4.52
C GLY A 82 5.28 -3.19 3.95
N VAL A 83 6.11 -2.19 4.22
CA VAL A 83 7.54 -2.20 3.86
C VAL A 83 8.37 -1.95 5.11
N THR A 84 9.37 -2.79 5.35
CA THR A 84 10.22 -2.72 6.54
C THR A 84 11.70 -2.77 6.21
N GLU A 85 12.52 -2.31 7.16
CA GLU A 85 13.99 -2.31 7.09
C GLU A 85 14.52 -1.63 5.82
N ILE A 86 13.87 -0.54 5.44
CA ILE A 86 14.25 0.27 4.30
C ILE A 86 15.62 0.89 4.54
N LYS A 87 16.57 0.64 3.64
CA LYS A 87 17.89 1.26 3.63
C LYS A 87 18.18 1.84 2.26
N PHE A 88 18.73 3.05 2.24
CA PHE A 88 19.26 3.70 1.05
C PHE A 88 20.61 4.34 1.36
N ASP A 89 21.63 4.02 0.57
CA ASP A 89 23.00 4.53 0.74
C ASP A 89 23.39 5.58 -0.32
N GLY A 90 22.41 6.07 -1.09
CA GLY A 90 22.64 6.97 -2.22
C GLY A 90 22.68 6.27 -3.58
N LYS A 91 22.97 4.96 -3.62
CA LYS A 91 23.08 4.18 -4.87
C LYS A 91 22.30 2.86 -4.84
N GLU A 92 21.99 2.32 -3.67
CA GLU A 92 21.32 1.04 -3.50
C GLU A 92 20.15 1.17 -2.52
N TRP A 93 18.99 0.62 -2.91
CA TRP A 93 17.87 0.37 -2.01
C TRP A 93 17.83 -1.09 -1.59
N THR A 94 17.63 -1.32 -0.30
CA THR A 94 17.20 -2.62 0.22
C THR A 94 15.98 -2.45 1.11
N PHE A 95 15.03 -3.38 1.00
CA PHE A 95 13.83 -3.40 1.84
C PHE A 95 13.13 -4.76 1.77
N TYR A 96 12.31 -5.04 2.78
CA TYR A 96 11.34 -6.14 2.74
C TYR A 96 9.97 -5.57 2.42
N SER A 97 9.26 -6.18 1.47
CA SER A 97 7.86 -5.88 1.19
C SER A 97 7.01 -7.11 1.49
N ASP A 98 6.01 -6.93 2.33
CA ASP A 98 5.03 -7.96 2.67
C ASP A 98 3.90 -7.94 1.63
N TRP A 99 3.70 -9.04 0.91
CA TRP A 99 2.67 -9.20 -0.11
C TRP A 99 1.50 -10.08 0.37
N GLY A 100 1.31 -10.19 1.69
CA GLY A 100 0.24 -10.94 2.31
C GLY A 100 0.35 -12.43 2.05
N ARG A 101 -0.65 -13.02 1.39
CA ARG A 101 -0.68 -14.46 1.10
C ARG A 101 0.48 -14.95 0.22
N TYR A 102 1.14 -14.04 -0.48
CA TYR A 102 2.28 -14.35 -1.35
C TYR A 102 3.62 -14.29 -0.59
N GLY A 103 3.60 -13.96 0.70
CA GLY A 103 4.77 -13.91 1.56
C GLY A 103 5.53 -12.60 1.48
N VAL A 104 6.74 -12.61 2.05
CA VAL A 104 7.61 -11.44 2.13
C VAL A 104 8.70 -11.56 1.07
N GLY A 105 8.86 -10.50 0.27
CA GLY A 105 9.94 -10.38 -0.70
C GLY A 105 11.02 -9.43 -0.18
N PHE A 106 12.29 -9.85 -0.25
CA PHE A 106 13.43 -8.97 -0.05
C PHE A 106 13.86 -8.37 -1.38
N PHE A 107 13.94 -7.04 -1.46
CA PHE A 107 14.36 -6.32 -2.65
C PHE A 107 15.75 -5.75 -2.45
N LYS A 108 16.61 -5.94 -3.45
CA LYS A 108 17.93 -5.30 -3.54
C LYS A 108 18.07 -4.66 -4.91
N LEU A 109 18.03 -3.33 -4.96
CA LEU A 109 17.92 -2.54 -6.18
C LEU A 109 19.07 -1.53 -6.24
N LYS A 110 19.79 -1.49 -7.37
CA LYS A 110 20.88 -0.54 -7.60
C LYS A 110 20.43 0.53 -8.60
N MET A 111 20.75 1.79 -8.30
CA MET A 111 20.53 2.90 -9.20
C MET A 111 21.29 2.68 -10.51
N LYS A 112 20.57 2.78 -11.62
CA LYS A 112 21.12 2.69 -12.99
C LYS A 112 21.20 4.06 -13.63
N LYS A 113 20.18 4.89 -13.42
CA LYS A 113 20.09 6.28 -13.87
C LYS A 113 19.36 7.10 -12.80
N ARG A 114 19.31 8.42 -12.97
CA ARG A 114 18.50 9.28 -12.11
C ARG A 114 17.08 8.71 -12.04
N ASN A 115 16.64 8.42 -10.82
CA ASN A 115 15.32 7.85 -10.50
C ASN A 115 15.02 6.45 -11.07
N GLU A 116 15.96 5.75 -11.71
CA GLU A 116 15.78 4.40 -12.23
C GLU A 116 16.68 3.41 -11.47
N PHE A 117 16.06 2.36 -10.93
CA PHE A 117 16.73 1.34 -10.13
C PHE A 117 16.43 -0.04 -10.69
N GLU A 118 17.44 -0.91 -10.73
CA GLU A 118 17.28 -2.29 -11.17
C GLU A 118 17.96 -3.24 -10.19
N GLY A 119 17.38 -4.43 -10.05
CA GLY A 119 17.97 -5.47 -9.22
C GLY A 119 17.07 -6.68 -9.16
N TYR A 120 17.03 -7.32 -7.99
CA TYR A 120 16.30 -8.57 -7.82
C TYR A 120 15.43 -8.53 -6.58
N SER A 121 14.31 -9.24 -6.69
CA SER A 121 13.55 -9.70 -5.54
C SER A 121 14.01 -11.11 -5.15
N TYR A 122 13.92 -11.42 -3.87
CA TYR A 122 14.27 -12.70 -3.28
C TYR A 122 13.13 -13.17 -2.38
N ALA A 123 12.82 -14.47 -2.41
CA ALA A 123 11.94 -15.07 -1.41
C ALA A 123 12.64 -15.06 -0.05
N THR A 124 11.89 -14.94 1.04
CA THR A 124 12.45 -15.03 2.39
C THR A 124 11.91 -16.22 3.15
N ASP A 125 12.73 -16.80 4.03
CA ASP A 125 12.27 -17.80 5.01
C ASP A 125 11.42 -17.17 6.13
N SER A 126 10.94 -18.00 7.07
CA SER A 126 10.18 -17.54 8.24
C SER A 126 10.98 -16.62 9.18
N LYS A 127 12.30 -16.56 9.04
CA LYS A 127 13.22 -15.68 9.79
C LYS A 127 13.63 -14.44 8.98
N ARG A 128 12.95 -14.15 7.86
CA ARG A 128 13.24 -13.04 6.93
C ARG A 128 14.64 -13.10 6.31
N LYS A 129 15.24 -14.29 6.17
CA LYS A 129 16.50 -14.44 5.44
C LYS A 129 16.22 -14.62 3.95
N PRO A 130 16.85 -13.84 3.05
CA PRO A 130 16.75 -14.09 1.61
C PRO A 130 17.24 -15.50 1.28
N THR A 131 16.43 -16.26 0.53
CA THR A 131 16.69 -17.67 0.23
C THR A 131 17.14 -17.84 -1.22
N TYR A 132 16.26 -17.57 -2.17
CA TYR A 132 16.55 -17.66 -3.60
C TYR A 132 15.98 -16.47 -4.38
N LYS A 133 16.58 -16.23 -5.54
CA LYS A 133 16.25 -15.14 -6.45
C LYS A 133 14.92 -15.43 -7.16
N LEU A 134 14.00 -14.47 -7.10
CA LEU A 134 12.68 -14.57 -7.73
C LEU A 134 12.70 -14.03 -9.15
N SER A 135 12.85 -12.71 -9.30
CA SER A 135 12.79 -12.07 -10.62
C SER A 135 13.67 -10.82 -10.69
N PRO A 136 14.25 -10.51 -11.85
CA PRO A 136 14.76 -9.17 -12.12
C PRO A 136 13.63 -8.16 -12.02
N ASN A 137 13.90 -7.05 -11.35
CA ASN A 137 12.96 -5.98 -11.07
C ASN A 137 13.57 -4.65 -11.51
N ARG A 138 12.75 -3.81 -12.12
CA ARG A 138 13.05 -2.41 -12.39
C ARG A 138 12.04 -1.54 -11.68
N TRP A 139 12.52 -0.50 -11.02
CA TRP A 139 11.73 0.46 -10.26
C TRP A 139 12.07 1.87 -10.73
N ILE A 140 11.06 2.64 -11.09
CA ILE A 140 11.19 4.03 -11.54
C ILE A 140 10.52 4.93 -10.51
N ARG A 141 11.29 5.82 -9.87
CA ARG A 141 10.77 6.81 -8.93
C ARG A 141 10.25 8.03 -9.68
N HIS A 142 9.08 8.50 -9.32
CA HIS A 142 8.53 9.78 -9.78
C HIS A 142 9.01 10.91 -8.88
N GLU A 143 9.24 12.08 -9.47
CA GLU A 143 9.47 13.31 -8.71
C GLU A 143 8.14 13.75 -8.06
N LEU A 144 8.19 14.15 -6.79
CA LEU A 144 7.03 14.59 -6.02
C LEU A 144 6.82 16.09 -6.16
#